data_AF-A4CAB8-F1
#
_entry.id   AF-A4CAB8-F1
#
_cell.length_a   1.000
_cell.length_b   1.000
_cell.length_c   1.000
_cell.angle_alpha   90.00
_cell.angle_beta   90.00
_cell.angle_gamma   90.00
#
_symmetry.space_group_name_H-M   'P 1'
#
loop_
_entity.id
_entity.type
_entity.pdbx_description
1 polymer ?
#
loop_
_entity_poly.entity_id
_entity_poly.type
_entity_poly.pdbx_seq_one_letter_code
_entity_poly.pdbx_strand_id
1 'polypeptide(L)'
;MRKNVGAFLVALGVIILLMLVFNLTEYINDFTNNPIHDYIVGTEKVIEPITFGSTEIMLPSSILNIAALFLGIMLLRIWLEIGISLINTGRKLITDDIENLKDILNKIIAEKER
;
A
#
# COMPACT_ATOMS: atom_id res chain seq x y z
N MET A 1 -22.22 16.49 7.32
CA MET A 1 -22.12 15.13 6.74
C MET A 1 -20.76 14.88 6.07
N ARG A 2 -20.31 15.71 5.11
CA ARG A 2 -19.01 15.56 4.43
C ARG A 2 -17.80 15.52 5.37
N LYS A 3 -17.75 16.41 6.39
CA LYS A 3 -16.69 16.40 7.41
C LYS A 3 -16.62 15.11 8.23
N ASN A 4 -17.75 14.51 8.55
CA ASN A 4 -17.80 13.23 9.29
C ASN A 4 -17.30 12.08 8.40
N VAL A 5 -17.63 12.11 7.11
CA VAL A 5 -17.09 11.16 6.13
C VAL A 5 -15.58 11.34 5.98
N GLY A 6 -15.09 12.59 5.94
CA GLY A 6 -13.66 12.89 5.92
C GLY A 6 -12.94 12.36 7.16
N ALA A 7 -13.47 12.62 8.36
CA ALA A 7 -12.91 12.10 9.62
C ALA A 7 -12.91 10.56 9.67
N PHE A 8 -13.98 9.93 9.17
CA PHE A 8 -14.06 8.48 9.04
C PHE A 8 -12.98 7.92 8.10
N LEU A 9 -12.77 8.53 6.94
CA LEU A 9 -11.74 8.10 5.98
C LEU A 9 -10.32 8.24 6.54
N VAL A 10 -10.05 9.33 7.29
CA VAL A 10 -8.77 9.49 8.00
C VAL A 10 -8.60 8.39 9.03
N ALA A 11 -9.61 8.14 9.88
CA ALA A 11 -9.54 7.09 10.89
C ALA A 11 -9.32 5.71 10.26
N LEU A 12 -10.05 5.39 9.18
CA LEU A 12 -9.91 4.13 8.45
C LEU A 12 -8.50 3.98 7.86
N GLY A 13 -7.96 5.03 7.23
CA GLY A 13 -6.60 5.01 6.68
C GLY A 13 -5.53 4.84 7.76
N VAL A 14 -5.69 5.49 8.91
CA VAL A 14 -4.78 5.31 10.06
C VAL A 14 -4.85 3.88 10.60
N ILE A 15 -6.06 3.30 10.72
CA ILE A 15 -6.23 1.91 11.17
C ILE A 15 -5.54 0.94 10.21
N ILE A 16 -5.71 1.12 8.90
CA ILE A 16 -5.06 0.27 7.88
C ILE A 16 -3.54 0.36 8.00
N LEU A 17 -2.97 1.56 8.18
CA LEU A 17 -1.53 1.72 8.37
C LEU A 17 -1.04 1.12 9.68
N LEU A 18 -1.81 1.24 10.77
CA LEU A 18 -1.48 0.60 12.04
C LEU A 18 -1.52 -0.93 11.94
N MET A 19 -2.53 -1.48 11.27
CA MET A 19 -2.60 -2.91 10.98
C MET A 19 -1.39 -3.36 10.16
N LEU A 20 -0.97 -2.57 9.16
CA LEU A 20 0.23 -2.87 8.39
C LEU A 20 1.46 -2.95 9.31
N VAL A 21 1.65 -1.99 10.21
CA VAL A 21 2.80 -1.94 11.14
C VAL A 21 2.77 -3.09 12.14
N PHE A 22 1.61 -3.38 12.74
CA PHE A 22 1.50 -4.44 13.74
C PHE A 22 1.66 -5.83 13.12
N ASN A 23 1.02 -6.07 11.97
CA ASN A 23 1.16 -7.34 11.26
C ASN A 23 2.52 -7.50 10.57
N LEU A 24 3.30 -6.42 10.39
CA LEU A 24 4.65 -6.52 9.84
C LEU A 24 5.58 -7.33 10.76
N THR A 25 5.45 -7.15 12.07
CA THR A 25 6.28 -7.86 13.06
C THR A 25 5.96 -9.35 13.04
N GLU A 26 4.68 -9.69 13.03
CA GLU A 26 4.20 -11.07 12.96
C GLU A 26 4.57 -11.72 11.62
N TYR A 27 4.41 -11.00 10.50
CA TYR A 27 4.87 -11.43 9.18
C TYR A 27 6.38 -11.69 9.13
N ILE A 28 7.21 -10.87 9.79
CA ILE A 28 8.66 -11.09 9.85
C ILE A 28 9.01 -12.32 10.70
N ASN A 29 8.32 -12.53 11.83
CA ASN A 29 8.57 -13.67 12.71
C ASN A 29 8.09 -14.99 12.10
N ASP A 30 6.93 -14.99 11.45
CA ASP A 30 6.37 -16.15 10.74
C ASP A 30 6.90 -16.28 9.32
N PHE A 31 7.80 -15.37 8.90
CA PHE A 31 8.39 -15.40 7.57
C PHE A 31 8.99 -16.77 7.28
N THR A 32 9.72 -17.35 8.24
CA THR A 32 10.31 -18.69 8.17
C THR A 32 9.33 -19.83 7.83
N ASN A 33 8.04 -19.66 8.12
CA ASN A 33 6.98 -20.65 7.84
C ASN A 33 6.15 -20.30 6.59
N ASN A 34 6.43 -19.17 5.93
CA ASN A 34 5.70 -18.71 4.76
C ASN A 34 6.23 -19.42 3.50
N PRO A 35 5.37 -19.89 2.58
CA PRO A 35 5.82 -20.44 1.29
C PRO A 35 6.81 -19.53 0.55
N ILE A 36 6.65 -18.21 0.68
CA ILE A 36 7.53 -17.19 0.10
C ILE A 36 8.96 -17.27 0.66
N HIS A 37 9.14 -17.66 1.92
CA HIS A 37 10.47 -17.82 2.52
C HIS A 37 11.25 -18.99 1.94
N ASP A 38 10.59 -20.10 1.61
CA ASP A 38 11.25 -21.25 0.98
C ASP A 38 11.85 -20.87 -0.37
N TYR A 39 11.14 -20.02 -1.12
CA TYR A 39 11.71 -19.40 -2.30
C TYR A 39 12.87 -18.47 -1.88
N ILE A 40 12.65 -17.45 -1.07
CA ILE A 40 13.67 -16.41 -0.77
C ILE A 40 14.99 -16.95 -0.19
N VAL A 41 14.93 -17.92 0.72
CA VAL A 41 16.12 -18.51 1.39
C VAL A 41 16.79 -19.58 0.52
N GLY A 42 16.15 -20.02 -0.57
CA GLY A 42 16.75 -20.93 -1.54
C GLY A 42 16.94 -22.34 -0.99
N THR A 43 15.93 -22.89 -0.31
CA THR A 43 16.00 -24.28 0.13
C THR A 43 15.94 -25.22 -1.09
N GLU A 44 16.72 -26.30 -1.07
CA GLU A 44 16.93 -27.25 -2.19
C GLU A 44 15.66 -28.03 -2.62
N LYS A 45 14.47 -27.64 -2.17
CA LYS A 45 13.23 -28.37 -2.43
C LYS A 45 12.71 -28.06 -3.84
N VAL A 46 13.07 -28.97 -4.74
CA VAL A 46 12.40 -29.37 -5.99
C VAL A 46 11.52 -28.29 -6.61
N ILE A 47 12.09 -27.59 -7.58
CA ILE A 47 11.39 -26.73 -8.53
C ILE A 47 10.38 -27.63 -9.27
N GLU A 48 9.08 -27.50 -8.99
CA GLU A 48 8.06 -28.15 -9.82
C GLU A 48 8.17 -27.58 -11.25
N PRO A 49 8.39 -28.44 -12.27
CA PRO A 49 8.50 -27.97 -13.64
C PRO A 49 7.18 -27.35 -14.09
N ILE A 50 7.24 -26.14 -14.64
CA ILE A 50 6.05 -25.50 -15.21
C ILE A 50 5.84 -26.13 -16.59
N THR A 51 4.79 -26.94 -16.73
CA THR A 51 4.47 -27.60 -17.99
C THR A 51 3.66 -26.68 -18.90
N PHE A 52 4.25 -26.30 -20.05
CA PHE A 52 3.53 -25.65 -21.14
C PHE A 52 3.38 -26.65 -22.30
N GLY A 53 2.21 -27.28 -22.40
CA GLY A 53 1.95 -28.32 -23.40
C GLY A 53 2.77 -29.58 -23.11
N SER A 54 3.66 -29.96 -24.04
CA SER A 54 4.62 -31.07 -23.85
C SER A 54 6.01 -30.60 -23.41
N THR A 55 6.19 -29.31 -23.13
CA THR A 55 7.50 -28.72 -22.79
C THR A 55 7.53 -28.44 -21.30
N GLU A 56 8.47 -29.07 -20.59
CA GLU A 56 8.77 -28.75 -19.21
C GLU A 56 9.79 -27.62 -19.17
N ILE A 57 9.40 -26.49 -18.58
CA ILE A 57 10.30 -25.36 -18.36
C ILE A 57 10.65 -25.34 -16.87
N MET A 58 11.90 -25.66 -16.55
CA MET A 58 12.44 -25.51 -15.21
C MET A 58 12.98 -24.09 -15.06
N LEU A 59 12.39 -23.30 -14.15
CA LEU A 59 12.88 -21.98 -13.81
C LEU A 59 13.97 -22.08 -12.73
N PRO A 60 15.13 -21.41 -12.89
CA PRO A 60 16.13 -21.31 -11.83
C PRO A 60 15.52 -20.72 -10.56
N SER A 61 15.82 -21.29 -9.39
CA SER A 61 15.32 -20.82 -8.09
C SER A 61 15.58 -19.33 -7.87
N SER A 62 16.73 -18.82 -8.31
CA SER A 62 17.06 -17.38 -8.20
C SER A 62 16.02 -16.45 -8.84
N ILE A 63 15.39 -16.87 -9.95
CA ILE A 63 14.35 -16.08 -10.63
C ILE A 63 13.05 -16.07 -9.81
N LEU A 64 12.68 -17.22 -9.24
CA LEU A 64 11.53 -17.35 -8.36
C LEU A 64 11.68 -16.51 -7.10
N ASN A 65 12.90 -16.45 -6.53
CA ASN A 65 13.20 -15.66 -5.33
C ASN A 65 13.05 -14.17 -5.58
N ILE A 66 13.57 -13.69 -6.71
CA ILE A 66 13.44 -12.30 -7.13
C ILE A 66 11.96 -11.96 -7.37
N ALA A 67 11.21 -12.84 -8.03
CA ALA A 67 9.78 -12.66 -8.26
C ALA A 67 8.99 -12.60 -6.95
N ALA A 68 9.29 -13.48 -5.99
CA ALA A 68 8.63 -13.52 -4.69
C ALA A 68 8.91 -12.26 -3.85
N LEU A 69 10.17 -11.81 -3.80
CA LEU A 69 10.53 -10.53 -3.15
C LEU A 69 9.83 -9.34 -3.80
N PHE A 70 9.83 -9.30 -5.13
CA PHE A 70 9.20 -8.23 -5.89
C PHE A 70 7.70 -8.15 -5.61
N LEU A 71 6.99 -9.28 -5.70
CA LEU A 71 5.55 -9.35 -5.44
C LEU A 71 5.22 -9.00 -3.98
N GLY A 72 6.01 -9.47 -3.01
CA GLY A 72 5.83 -9.14 -1.59
C GLY A 72 5.96 -7.64 -1.31
N ILE A 73 7.02 -7.00 -1.83
CA ILE A 73 7.24 -5.55 -1.69
C ILE A 73 6.15 -4.76 -2.41
N MET A 74 5.74 -5.20 -3.60
CA MET A 74 4.68 -4.55 -4.36
C MET A 74 3.34 -4.59 -3.61
N LEU A 75 3.01 -5.71 -2.98
CA LEU A 75 1.77 -5.85 -2.21
C LEU A 75 1.78 -4.94 -0.96
N LEU A 76 2.90 -4.90 -0.23
CA LEU A 76 3.10 -3.96 0.89
C LEU A 76 2.93 -2.50 0.44
N ARG A 77 3.50 -2.14 -0.71
CA ARG A 77 3.39 -0.81 -1.29
C ARG A 77 1.93 -0.44 -1.59
N ILE A 78 1.16 -1.34 -2.18
CA ILE A 78 -0.26 -1.12 -2.48
C ILE A 78 -1.03 -0.79 -1.20
N TRP A 79 -0.85 -1.56 -0.13
CA TRP A 79 -1.53 -1.31 1.14
C TRP A 79 -1.15 0.04 1.75
N LEU A 80 0.12 0.42 1.68
CA LEU A 80 0.60 1.72 2.12
C LEU A 80 -0.02 2.86 1.31
N GLU A 81 -0.06 2.73 -0.02
CA GLU A 81 -0.70 3.70 -0.92
C GLU A 81 -2.20 3.85 -0.65
N ILE A 82 -2.92 2.75 -0.38
CA ILE A 82 -4.33 2.77 0.01
C ILE A 82 -4.53 3.57 1.31
N GLY A 83 -3.75 3.28 2.35
CA GLY A 83 -3.84 3.97 3.64
C GLY A 83 -3.58 5.48 3.52
N ILE A 84 -2.53 5.85 2.78
CA ILE A 84 -2.20 7.26 2.52
C ILE A 84 -3.28 7.95 1.70
N SER A 85 -3.81 7.30 0.67
CA SER A 85 -4.86 7.85 -0.19
C SER A 85 -6.15 8.13 0.59
N LEU A 86 -6.54 7.23 1.48
CA LEU A 86 -7.68 7.39 2.39
C LEU A 86 -7.51 8.60 3.32
N ILE A 87 -6.33 8.74 3.93
CA ILE A 87 -6.01 9.89 4.79
C ILE A 87 -6.04 11.20 3.99
N ASN A 88 -5.41 11.24 2.83
CA ASN A 88 -5.36 12.45 2.00
C ASN A 88 -6.76 12.87 1.52
N THR A 89 -7.56 11.90 1.08
CA THR A 89 -8.95 12.14 0.66
C THR A 89 -9.80 12.60 1.84
N GLY A 90 -9.64 11.96 3.00
CA GLY A 90 -10.33 12.34 4.22
C GLY A 90 -9.96 13.74 4.70
N ARG A 91 -8.68 14.11 4.65
CA ARG A 91 -8.21 15.47 4.99
C ARG A 91 -8.83 16.52 4.07
N LYS A 92 -8.81 16.30 2.74
CA LYS A 92 -9.43 17.23 1.78
C LYS A 92 -10.91 17.49 2.12
N LEU A 93 -11.68 16.44 2.37
CA LEU A 93 -13.09 16.54 2.76
C LEU A 93 -13.34 17.30 4.07
N ILE A 94 -12.34 17.40 4.96
CA ILE A 94 -12.41 18.17 6.20
C ILE A 94 -12.01 19.63 5.96
N THR A 95 -10.98 19.87 5.14
CA THR A 95 -10.37 21.20 4.93
C THR A 95 -10.96 22.01 3.77
N ASP A 96 -11.82 21.45 2.93
CA ASP A 96 -12.46 22.14 1.79
C ASP A 96 -13.08 23.50 2.16
N ASP A 97 -13.60 23.65 3.38
CA ASP A 97 -14.19 24.91 3.83
C ASP A 97 -13.13 26.00 4.09
N ILE A 98 -11.94 25.62 4.56
CA ILE A 98 -10.83 26.55 4.82
C ILE A 98 -10.17 26.98 3.50
N GLU A 99 -10.07 26.06 2.55
CA GLU A 99 -9.54 26.36 1.21
C GLU A 99 -10.47 27.29 0.44
N ASN A 100 -11.79 27.05 0.48
CA ASN A 100 -12.77 27.99 -0.08
C ASN A 100 -12.74 29.36 0.60
N LEU A 101 -12.60 29.43 1.93
CA LEU A 101 -12.49 30.70 2.64
C LEU A 101 -11.22 31.47 2.28
N LYS A 102 -10.08 30.78 2.09
CA LYS A 102 -8.84 31.41 1.60
C LYS A 102 -9.01 31.95 0.18
N ASP A 103 -9.70 31.20 -0.68
CA ASP A 103 -9.93 31.61 -2.08
C ASP A 103 -10.85 32.85 -2.15
N ILE A 104 -11.87 32.90 -1.29
CA ILE A 104 -12.73 34.07 -1.11
C ILE A 104 -11.93 35.26 -0.55
N LEU A 105 -11.11 35.05 0.47
CA LEU A 105 -10.29 36.10 1.06
C LEU A 105 -9.30 36.70 0.05
N ASN A 106 -8.66 35.85 -0.76
CA ASN A 106 -7.75 36.28 -1.81
C ASN A 106 -8.47 37.05 -2.92
N LYS A 107 -9.69 36.66 -3.30
CA LYS A 107 -10.52 37.43 -4.25
C LYS A 107 -10.87 38.81 -3.70
N ILE A 108 -11.24 38.92 -2.43
CA ILE A 108 -11.57 40.20 -1.78
C ILE A 108 -10.33 41.10 -1.69
N ILE A 109 -9.15 40.55 -1.38
CA ILE A 109 -7.90 41.31 -1.35
C ILE A 109 -7.54 41.82 -2.75
N ALA A 110 -7.67 40.97 -3.77
CA ALA A 110 -7.39 41.34 -5.17
C ALA A 110 -8.36 42.40 -5.72
N GLU A 111 -9.62 42.40 -5.29
CA GLU A 111 -10.58 43.47 -5.62
C GLU A 111 -10.29 44.78 -4.90
N LYS A 112 -9.73 44.72 -3.68
CA LYS A 112 -9.37 45.92 -2.89
C LYS A 112 -8.12 46.65 -3.41
N GLU A 113 -7.25 45.94 -4.13
CA GLU A 113 -6.04 46.50 -4.76
C GLU A 113 -6.29 47.09 -6.16
N ARG A 114 -7.53 47.04 -6.67
CA ARG A 114 -7.99 47.75 -7.87
C ARG A 114 -8.68 49.06 -7.53
#